data_AF-A0A5X2EQW0-F1
#
_entry.id   AF-A0A5X2EQW0-F1
#
_cell.length_a   1.000
_cell.length_b   1.000
_cell.length_c   1.000
_cell.angle_alpha   90.00
_cell.angle_beta   90.00
_cell.angle_gamma   90.00
#
_symmetry.space_group_name_H-M   'P 1'
#
loop_
_entity.id
_entity.type
_entity.pdbx_description
1 polymer ?
#
loop_
_entity_poly.entity_id
_entity_poly.type
_entity_poly.pdbx_seq_one_letter_code
_entity_poly.pdbx_strand_id
1 'polypeptide(L)'
;MNGNNVRQPACQMSFRHAVLAFAIAVALGSGTASAGEKLDMSFIQGGAGINPEVWAALNGDYAPGRYLVDLSLNGKDIGKRILDVTPQDSEALCLSEAWLAKAGIYVSAEYFRKGYDATRQCWVLAKAPAVKVDFDVATQSLSLAIPQKGLVKMPENVEWDYGTEAFRMNYNANANSGRYNTSAFGSADLKANIGRWVVSSSATASTGDGGSNEATINMFTATRAIRSLSADLAVGKTSTGDSLLGSTGTYGVSLSRNNSMKPGNLGYTPVFSGIANGPSRVTLTQNGRTLYSGMMPSGPFSVTDVPLYSSGDVTMTVTGDDGREQTQVFPLSVMAGQLSPGQHEFSVAAGIPDDDSDLEGGVFAASYGYGLDGLTLRTGGVFNQDWQGASAGAVLGLGYLGALSADGAYATAKYRDGSRCGNKVKLAWSKQVALTNTGLRVSWSHQSEEYEDMSSFN
;
A
#
# COMPACT_ATOMS: atom_id res chain seq x y z
N MET A 1 56.54 40.23 -89.47
CA MET A 1 55.87 39.27 -88.57
C MET A 1 56.91 38.32 -88.01
N ASN A 2 56.89 38.19 -86.69
CA ASN A 2 57.74 37.44 -85.76
C ASN A 2 58.33 36.09 -86.22
N GLY A 3 59.49 35.73 -85.65
CA GLY A 3 59.90 34.34 -85.48
C GLY A 3 61.40 34.10 -85.25
N ASN A 4 61.86 34.29 -84.00
CA ASN A 4 63.22 34.03 -83.50
C ASN A 4 63.45 32.56 -83.11
N ASN A 5 64.70 32.08 -83.31
CA ASN A 5 65.50 31.13 -82.49
C ASN A 5 64.91 29.73 -82.14
N VAL A 6 65.67 28.65 -81.92
CA VAL A 6 66.59 28.45 -80.78
C VAL A 6 67.42 27.16 -80.99
N ARG A 7 68.69 27.21 -80.54
CA ARG A 7 69.65 26.10 -80.38
C ARG A 7 69.33 25.24 -79.15
N GLN A 8 69.63 23.94 -79.24
CA GLN A 8 69.69 22.98 -78.13
C GLN A 8 70.70 23.37 -77.02
N PRO A 9 70.47 22.88 -75.79
CA PRO A 9 71.51 22.10 -75.12
C PRO A 9 71.00 20.80 -74.47
N ALA A 10 71.96 19.92 -74.22
CA ALA A 10 71.82 18.60 -73.61
C ALA A 10 71.49 18.65 -72.11
N CYS A 11 70.80 17.62 -71.60
CA CYS A 11 70.64 17.36 -70.17
C CYS A 11 70.78 15.84 -69.91
N GLN A 12 71.81 15.46 -69.14
CA GLN A 12 71.99 14.12 -68.58
C GLN A 12 71.14 14.00 -67.30
N MET A 13 70.23 13.03 -67.24
CA MET A 13 69.43 12.73 -66.04
C MET A 13 70.09 11.66 -65.16
N SER A 14 70.06 11.93 -63.86
CA SER A 14 70.66 11.21 -62.74
C SER A 14 69.71 10.15 -62.16
N PHE A 15 69.87 8.88 -62.56
CA PHE A 15 68.99 7.76 -62.19
C PHE A 15 69.21 7.14 -60.79
N ARG A 16 70.10 7.71 -59.95
CA ARG A 16 70.51 7.09 -58.67
C ARG A 16 69.72 7.51 -57.44
N HIS A 17 68.98 8.62 -57.47
CA HIS A 17 68.27 9.14 -56.29
C HIS A 17 66.81 8.64 -56.17
N ALA A 18 66.21 8.18 -57.28
CA ALA A 18 64.82 7.72 -57.29
C ALA A 18 64.64 6.33 -56.63
N VAL A 19 65.63 5.44 -56.75
CA VAL A 19 65.58 4.08 -56.18
C VAL A 19 65.72 4.12 -54.65
N LEU A 20 66.53 5.05 -54.12
CA LEU A 20 66.71 5.21 -52.68
C LEU A 20 65.44 5.80 -52.02
N ALA A 21 64.79 6.76 -52.68
CA ALA A 21 63.54 7.35 -52.20
C ALA A 21 62.37 6.33 -52.20
N PHE A 22 62.31 5.44 -53.20
CA PHE A 22 61.29 4.39 -53.27
C PHE A 22 61.50 3.30 -52.21
N ALA A 23 62.75 2.92 -51.92
CA ALA A 23 63.07 1.96 -50.86
C ALA A 23 62.73 2.49 -49.45
N ILE A 24 62.94 3.79 -49.21
CA ILE A 24 62.59 4.43 -47.93
C ILE A 24 61.06 4.55 -47.78
N ALA A 25 60.33 4.84 -48.85
CA ALA A 25 58.87 4.90 -48.83
C ALA A 25 58.21 3.53 -48.57
N VAL A 26 58.77 2.45 -49.10
CA VAL A 26 58.26 1.07 -48.86
C VAL A 26 58.59 0.59 -47.44
N ALA A 27 59.74 0.98 -46.87
CA ALA A 27 60.11 0.65 -45.49
C ALA A 27 59.24 1.37 -44.45
N LEU A 28 58.73 2.57 -44.76
CA LEU A 28 57.83 3.34 -43.88
C LEU A 28 56.34 2.95 -44.01
N GLY A 29 55.98 2.17 -45.03
CA GLY A 29 54.59 1.74 -45.29
C GLY A 29 54.19 0.38 -44.70
N SER A 30 55.10 -0.34 -44.07
CA SER A 30 54.86 -1.72 -43.60
C SER A 30 54.74 -1.78 -42.08
N GLY A 31 53.57 -1.40 -41.57
CA GLY A 31 53.26 -1.50 -40.15
C GLY A 31 51.82 -1.12 -39.86
N THR A 32 50.86 -1.97 -40.23
CA THR A 32 49.53 -1.90 -39.62
C THR A 32 49.68 -2.36 -38.17
N ALA A 33 49.98 -1.43 -37.28
CA ALA A 33 49.86 -1.65 -35.85
C ALA A 33 48.36 -1.80 -35.53
N SER A 34 47.91 -3.03 -35.41
CA SER A 34 46.65 -3.31 -34.72
C SER A 34 46.95 -3.19 -33.23
N ALA A 35 46.57 -2.06 -32.63
CA ALA A 35 46.51 -1.95 -31.19
C ALA A 35 45.43 -2.92 -30.71
N GLY A 36 45.81 -4.00 -30.06
CA GLY A 36 44.87 -4.76 -29.25
C GLY A 36 44.41 -3.85 -28.11
N GLU A 37 43.10 -3.66 -27.94
CA GLU A 37 42.50 -2.91 -26.83
C GLU A 37 42.70 -3.56 -25.44
N LYS A 38 43.70 -4.43 -25.29
CA LYS A 38 43.98 -5.13 -24.03
C LYS A 38 45.23 -4.54 -23.39
N LEU A 39 45.00 -3.80 -22.30
CA LEU A 39 46.03 -3.36 -21.37
C LEU A 39 46.86 -4.57 -20.91
N ASP A 40 48.18 -4.41 -20.88
CA ASP A 40 49.09 -5.41 -20.29
C ASP A 40 48.96 -5.36 -18.77
N MET A 41 48.22 -6.34 -18.23
CA MET A 41 47.94 -6.44 -16.80
C MET A 41 49.03 -7.20 -16.03
N SER A 42 50.07 -7.73 -16.69
CA SER A 42 51.09 -8.58 -16.04
C SER A 42 51.76 -7.92 -14.83
N PHE A 43 51.88 -6.59 -14.87
CA PHE A 43 52.41 -5.76 -13.78
C PHE A 43 51.45 -5.64 -12.58
N ILE A 44 50.15 -5.46 -12.83
CA ILE A 44 49.13 -5.31 -11.78
C ILE A 44 48.80 -6.64 -11.12
N GLN A 45 48.88 -7.73 -11.88
CA GLN A 45 48.46 -9.05 -11.41
C GLN A 45 49.45 -9.66 -10.40
N GLY A 46 50.71 -9.21 -10.35
CA GLY A 46 51.70 -9.64 -9.34
C GLY A 46 52.81 -10.59 -9.84
N GLY A 47 53.05 -10.67 -11.16
CA GLY A 47 54.13 -11.50 -11.74
C GLY A 47 53.82 -13.00 -11.83
N ALA A 48 54.83 -13.84 -12.08
CA ALA A 48 54.70 -15.25 -12.51
C ALA A 48 54.13 -16.26 -11.47
N GLY A 49 53.62 -15.81 -10.32
CA GLY A 49 53.19 -16.65 -9.20
C GLY A 49 51.68 -16.77 -8.98
N ILE A 50 50.85 -16.32 -9.94
CA ILE A 50 49.41 -16.13 -9.70
C ILE A 50 48.61 -17.23 -10.38
N ASN A 51 47.55 -17.70 -9.72
CA ASN A 51 46.59 -18.63 -10.32
C ASN A 51 45.87 -17.93 -11.51
N PRO A 52 46.10 -18.37 -12.76
CA PRO A 52 45.47 -17.78 -13.95
C PRO A 52 43.94 -17.84 -13.92
N GLU A 53 43.37 -18.80 -13.18
CA GLU A 53 41.92 -18.99 -13.06
C GLU A 53 41.22 -17.81 -12.37
N VAL A 54 41.88 -17.16 -11.40
CA VAL A 54 41.31 -16.01 -10.66
C VAL A 54 41.15 -14.80 -11.58
N TRP A 55 42.12 -14.57 -12.46
CA TRP A 55 42.06 -13.48 -13.43
C TRP A 55 41.17 -13.81 -14.62
N ALA A 56 41.12 -15.08 -15.04
CA ALA A 56 40.17 -15.53 -16.05
C ALA A 56 38.71 -15.29 -15.61
N ALA A 57 38.41 -15.46 -14.32
CA ALA A 57 37.10 -15.17 -13.74
C ALA A 57 36.72 -13.67 -13.70
N LEU A 58 37.71 -12.77 -13.87
CA LEU A 58 37.51 -11.31 -13.90
C LEU A 58 37.50 -10.72 -15.32
N ASN A 59 37.65 -11.56 -16.36
CA ASN A 59 37.64 -11.12 -17.76
C ASN A 59 36.22 -10.96 -18.34
N GLY A 60 35.18 -11.31 -17.57
CA GLY A 60 33.78 -11.08 -17.95
C GLY A 60 33.28 -9.69 -17.55
N ASP A 61 32.14 -9.30 -18.09
CA ASP A 61 31.42 -8.07 -17.73
C ASP A 61 31.03 -8.05 -16.25
N TYR A 62 30.74 -9.23 -15.67
CA TYR A 62 30.35 -9.37 -14.26
C TYR A 62 31.26 -10.34 -13.50
N ALA A 63 31.87 -9.82 -12.43
CA ALA A 63 32.67 -10.63 -11.52
C ALA A 63 31.76 -11.51 -10.63
N PRO A 64 32.09 -12.80 -10.42
CA PRO A 64 31.34 -13.67 -9.52
C PRO A 64 31.43 -13.18 -8.07
N GLY A 65 30.31 -13.20 -7.36
CA GLY A 65 30.23 -12.69 -6.00
C GLY A 65 28.82 -12.44 -5.52
N ARG A 66 28.73 -11.97 -4.28
CA ARG A 66 27.46 -11.63 -3.62
C ARG A 66 27.40 -10.13 -3.38
N TYR A 67 26.47 -9.46 -4.06
CA TYR A 67 26.39 -8.00 -4.10
C TYR A 67 25.08 -7.52 -3.47
N LEU A 68 25.13 -6.48 -2.64
CA LEU A 68 23.93 -5.77 -2.19
C LEU A 68 23.66 -4.65 -3.19
N VAL A 69 22.79 -4.90 -4.16
CA VAL A 69 22.57 -3.99 -5.28
C VAL A 69 21.42 -3.03 -5.04
N ASP A 70 21.60 -1.76 -5.39
CA ASP A 70 20.54 -0.77 -5.56
C ASP A 70 19.79 -1.07 -6.87
N LEU A 71 18.53 -1.52 -6.75
CA LEU A 71 17.75 -2.02 -7.88
C LEU A 71 16.76 -0.97 -8.38
N SER A 72 16.79 -0.70 -9.68
CA SER A 72 15.81 0.15 -10.35
C SER A 72 15.12 -0.57 -11.51
N LEU A 73 13.82 -0.36 -11.67
CA LEU A 73 13.00 -0.86 -12.77
C LEU A 73 12.41 0.32 -13.54
N ASN A 74 12.74 0.44 -14.83
CA ASN A 74 12.25 1.52 -15.71
C ASN A 74 12.47 2.92 -15.11
N GLY A 75 13.63 3.14 -14.47
CA GLY A 75 14.00 4.41 -13.83
C GLY A 75 13.40 4.64 -12.45
N LYS A 76 12.55 3.74 -11.95
CA LYS A 76 12.01 3.79 -10.59
C LYS A 76 12.86 2.94 -9.65
N ASP A 77 13.34 3.53 -8.56
CA ASP A 77 13.97 2.79 -7.48
C ASP A 77 12.97 1.82 -6.82
N ILE A 78 13.38 0.57 -6.68
CA ILE A 78 12.60 -0.50 -6.03
C ILE A 78 13.36 -1.10 -4.83
N GLY A 79 14.44 -0.45 -4.41
CA GLY A 79 15.18 -0.71 -3.18
C GLY A 79 16.34 -1.70 -3.34
N LYS A 80 16.95 -2.07 -2.21
CA LYS A 80 18.15 -2.92 -2.20
C LYS A 80 17.82 -4.40 -2.25
N ARG A 81 18.60 -5.18 -3.00
CA ARG A 81 18.49 -6.66 -3.05
C ARG A 81 19.86 -7.31 -3.07
N ILE A 82 19.95 -8.50 -2.48
CA ILE A 82 21.15 -9.32 -2.60
C ILE A 82 21.10 -10.04 -3.94
N LEU A 83 22.12 -9.84 -4.78
CA LEU A 83 22.32 -10.51 -6.06
C LEU A 83 23.52 -11.45 -5.94
N ASP A 84 23.31 -12.73 -6.23
CA ASP A 84 24.36 -13.74 -6.32
C ASP A 84 24.74 -13.90 -7.80
N VAL A 85 25.97 -13.50 -8.16
CA VAL A 85 26.54 -13.61 -9.50
C VAL A 85 27.44 -14.83 -9.56
N THR A 86 27.17 -15.75 -10.48
CA THR A 86 27.93 -16.99 -10.66
C THR A 86 28.95 -16.85 -11.79
N PRO A 87 29.97 -17.73 -11.87
CA PRO A 87 30.90 -17.75 -13.02
C PRO A 87 30.20 -17.86 -14.39
N GLN A 88 29.02 -18.46 -14.44
CA GLN A 88 28.21 -18.60 -15.66
C GLN A 88 27.49 -17.30 -16.06
N ASP A 89 27.49 -16.28 -15.20
CA ASP A 89 26.89 -14.97 -15.46
C ASP A 89 27.90 -13.98 -16.04
N SER A 90 29.11 -14.41 -16.42
CA SER A 90 30.20 -13.53 -16.81
C SER A 90 29.88 -12.55 -17.94
N GLU A 91 28.99 -12.91 -18.86
CA GLU A 91 28.57 -12.05 -20.00
C GLU A 91 27.14 -11.51 -19.86
N ALA A 92 26.30 -12.20 -19.07
CA ALA A 92 24.90 -11.82 -18.91
C ALA A 92 24.34 -12.39 -17.61
N LEU A 93 23.69 -11.54 -16.81
CA LEU A 93 23.02 -11.97 -15.58
C LEU A 93 21.86 -12.90 -15.89
N CYS A 94 21.84 -14.07 -15.26
CA CYS A 94 20.69 -14.95 -15.23
C CYS A 94 19.93 -14.79 -13.91
N LEU A 95 18.76 -14.16 -13.98
CA LEU A 95 17.96 -13.84 -12.78
C LEU A 95 16.91 -14.93 -12.56
N SER A 96 16.95 -15.59 -11.40
CA SER A 96 15.96 -16.62 -11.07
C SER A 96 14.58 -16.00 -10.87
N GLU A 97 13.53 -16.78 -11.14
CA GLU A 97 12.15 -16.33 -10.94
C GLU A 97 11.88 -15.98 -9.46
N ALA A 98 12.45 -16.74 -8.53
CA ALA A 98 12.36 -16.46 -7.10
C ALA A 98 13.02 -15.11 -6.72
N TRP A 99 14.16 -14.78 -7.32
CA TRP A 99 14.83 -13.50 -7.09
C TRP A 99 14.00 -12.34 -7.64
N LEU A 100 13.50 -12.47 -8.89
CA LEU A 100 12.63 -11.47 -9.53
C LEU A 100 11.35 -11.24 -8.72
N ALA A 101 10.69 -12.30 -8.25
CA ALA A 101 9.50 -12.21 -7.42
C ALA A 101 9.78 -11.48 -6.08
N LYS A 102 10.89 -11.79 -5.39
CA LYS A 102 11.32 -11.08 -4.17
C LYS A 102 11.69 -9.62 -4.43
N ALA A 103 12.15 -9.30 -5.64
CA ALA A 103 12.37 -7.94 -6.09
C ALA A 103 11.06 -7.21 -6.49
N GLY A 104 9.92 -7.91 -6.52
CA GLY A 104 8.64 -7.35 -6.95
C GLY A 104 8.53 -7.17 -8.48
N ILE A 105 9.38 -7.85 -9.25
CA ILE A 105 9.41 -7.82 -10.71
C ILE A 105 8.80 -9.13 -11.22
N TYR A 106 7.70 -9.03 -11.97
CA TYR A 106 7.04 -10.19 -12.56
C TYR A 106 7.13 -10.09 -14.07
N VAL A 107 7.72 -11.12 -14.69
CA VAL A 107 8.07 -11.12 -16.12
C VAL A 107 7.18 -12.08 -16.92
N SER A 108 6.92 -11.76 -18.18
CA SER A 108 6.18 -12.62 -19.11
C SER A 108 7.07 -13.74 -19.62
N ALA A 109 6.73 -14.99 -19.26
CA ALA A 109 7.44 -16.17 -19.74
C ALA A 109 7.44 -16.28 -21.27
N GLU A 110 6.35 -15.84 -21.93
CA GLU A 110 6.25 -15.84 -23.40
C GLU A 110 7.22 -14.83 -24.02
N TYR A 111 7.28 -13.62 -23.45
CA TYR A 111 8.15 -12.54 -23.95
C TYR A 111 9.63 -12.88 -23.78
N PHE A 112 9.98 -13.49 -22.64
CA PHE A 112 11.36 -13.85 -22.30
C PHE A 112 11.75 -15.28 -22.71
N ARG A 113 10.89 -16.01 -23.44
CA ARG A 113 11.10 -17.43 -23.81
C ARG A 113 12.48 -17.74 -24.39
N LYS A 114 13.05 -16.84 -25.19
CA LYS A 114 14.39 -17.00 -25.81
C LYS A 114 15.54 -16.87 -24.81
N GLY A 115 15.30 -16.25 -23.66
CA GLY A 115 16.27 -16.02 -22.60
C GLY A 115 16.16 -17.00 -21.43
N TYR A 116 15.24 -17.97 -21.47
CA TYR A 116 15.12 -18.96 -20.39
C TYR A 116 16.25 -19.98 -20.44
N ASP A 117 16.95 -20.15 -19.32
CA ASP A 117 17.88 -21.24 -19.11
C ASP A 117 17.18 -22.32 -18.26
N ALA A 118 16.81 -23.44 -18.89
CA ALA A 118 16.11 -24.53 -18.23
C ALA A 118 16.98 -25.30 -17.22
N THR A 119 18.30 -25.33 -17.43
CA THR A 119 19.25 -26.02 -16.55
C THR A 119 19.45 -25.24 -15.27
N ARG A 120 19.56 -23.91 -15.38
CA ARG A 120 19.76 -22.99 -14.25
C ARG A 120 18.46 -22.44 -13.66
N GLN A 121 17.32 -22.72 -14.29
CA GLN A 121 15.98 -22.22 -13.93
C GLN A 121 15.94 -20.69 -13.74
N CYS A 122 16.51 -19.94 -14.67
CA CYS A 122 16.61 -18.49 -14.60
C CYS A 122 16.43 -17.83 -15.97
N TRP A 123 16.23 -16.50 -15.95
CA TRP A 123 15.99 -15.69 -17.14
C TRP A 123 17.19 -14.78 -17.41
N VAL A 124 17.78 -14.92 -18.60
CA VAL A 124 18.71 -13.94 -19.15
C VAL A 124 17.90 -12.86 -19.88
N LEU A 125 17.44 -11.87 -19.12
CA LEU A 125 16.47 -10.87 -19.60
C LEU A 125 16.99 -10.07 -20.81
N ALA A 126 18.30 -9.82 -20.88
CA ALA A 126 18.94 -9.09 -21.98
C ALA A 126 18.78 -9.77 -23.36
N LYS A 127 18.43 -11.06 -23.43
CA LYS A 127 18.16 -11.76 -24.70
C LYS A 127 16.80 -11.42 -25.32
N ALA A 128 15.91 -10.76 -24.58
CA ALA A 128 14.61 -10.31 -25.10
C ALA A 128 14.74 -8.96 -25.82
N PRO A 129 13.90 -8.70 -26.85
CA PRO A 129 13.98 -7.46 -27.61
C PRO A 129 13.69 -6.23 -26.73
N ALA A 130 14.39 -5.12 -26.95
CA ALA A 130 14.15 -3.86 -26.25
C ALA A 130 14.25 -3.93 -24.71
N VAL A 131 15.02 -4.89 -24.18
CA VAL A 131 15.35 -4.99 -22.75
C VAL A 131 16.80 -4.56 -22.54
N LYS A 132 17.05 -3.73 -21.53
CA LYS A 132 18.42 -3.39 -21.07
C LYS A 132 18.58 -3.88 -19.64
N VAL A 133 19.65 -4.65 -19.40
CA VAL A 133 20.11 -5.03 -18.06
C VAL A 133 21.47 -4.38 -17.89
N ASP A 134 21.59 -3.50 -16.90
CA ASP A 134 22.81 -2.72 -16.67
C ASP A 134 23.20 -2.91 -15.21
N PHE A 135 24.21 -3.73 -14.97
CA PHE A 135 24.77 -3.95 -13.64
C PHE A 135 26.13 -3.30 -13.54
N ASP A 136 26.21 -2.21 -12.80
CA ASP A 136 27.46 -1.56 -12.47
C ASP A 136 27.97 -2.11 -11.14
N VAL A 137 29.01 -2.94 -11.22
CA VAL A 137 29.65 -3.60 -10.08
C VAL A 137 30.31 -2.58 -9.13
N ALA A 138 30.81 -1.46 -9.65
CA ALA A 138 31.54 -0.46 -8.87
C ALA A 138 30.59 0.37 -8.00
N THR A 139 29.43 0.73 -8.54
CA THR A 139 28.38 1.44 -7.79
C THR A 139 27.39 0.50 -7.11
N GLN A 140 27.48 -0.81 -7.37
CA GLN A 140 26.51 -1.82 -6.95
C GLN A 140 25.08 -1.44 -7.37
N SER A 141 24.90 -0.92 -8.58
CA SER A 141 23.60 -0.53 -9.09
C SER A 141 23.14 -1.47 -10.21
N LEU A 142 21.92 -1.99 -10.09
CA LEU A 142 21.29 -2.83 -11.11
C LEU A 142 20.08 -2.09 -11.68
N SER A 143 20.17 -1.70 -12.96
CA SER A 143 19.10 -1.04 -13.69
C SER A 143 18.49 -1.99 -14.72
N LEU A 144 17.18 -2.19 -14.61
CA LEU A 144 16.40 -3.02 -15.50
C LEU A 144 15.44 -2.13 -16.30
N ALA A 145 15.66 -2.02 -17.60
CA ALA A 145 14.71 -1.40 -18.53
C ALA A 145 13.94 -2.51 -19.26
N ILE A 146 12.68 -2.73 -18.89
CA ILE A 146 11.82 -3.78 -19.41
C ILE A 146 10.55 -3.15 -20.00
N PRO A 147 10.24 -3.40 -21.30
CA PRO A 147 9.00 -2.94 -21.90
C PRO A 147 7.78 -3.46 -21.16
N GLN A 148 6.69 -2.69 -21.12
CA GLN A 148 5.46 -3.11 -20.43
C GLN A 148 4.94 -4.48 -20.89
N LYS A 149 5.14 -4.86 -22.16
CA LYS A 149 4.78 -6.18 -22.70
C LYS A 149 5.57 -7.34 -22.07
N GLY A 150 6.79 -7.06 -21.60
CA GLY A 150 7.62 -8.02 -20.88
C GLY A 150 7.27 -8.14 -19.40
N LEU A 151 6.51 -7.18 -18.86
CA LEU A 151 6.06 -7.22 -17.47
C LEU A 151 4.65 -7.80 -17.39
N VAL A 152 4.41 -8.61 -16.37
CA VAL A 152 3.06 -9.06 -16.01
C VAL A 152 2.65 -8.41 -14.70
N LYS A 153 1.34 -8.34 -14.47
CA LYS A 153 0.84 -7.93 -13.16
C LYS A 153 1.32 -8.92 -12.11
N MET A 154 1.54 -8.42 -10.90
CA MET A 154 1.80 -9.26 -9.72
C MET A 154 0.74 -10.37 -9.68
N PRO A 155 1.14 -11.65 -9.73
CA PRO A 155 0.19 -12.73 -9.75
C PRO A 155 -0.49 -12.84 -8.38
N GLU A 156 -1.73 -13.32 -8.34
CA GLU A 156 -2.50 -13.41 -7.08
C GLU A 156 -1.88 -14.41 -6.08
N ASN A 157 -0.99 -15.29 -6.56
CA ASN A 157 -0.38 -16.37 -5.80
C ASN A 157 1.01 -16.05 -5.20
N VAL A 158 1.43 -14.79 -5.10
CA VAL A 158 2.68 -14.43 -4.39
C VAL A 158 2.57 -14.75 -2.91
N GLU A 159 3.62 -15.33 -2.35
CA GLU A 159 3.71 -15.70 -0.94
C GLU A 159 3.71 -14.44 -0.05
N TRP A 160 2.84 -14.42 0.95
CA TRP A 160 2.74 -13.29 1.87
C TRP A 160 3.72 -13.48 3.01
N ASP A 161 4.51 -12.43 3.28
CA ASP A 161 5.26 -12.34 4.52
C ASP A 161 4.30 -11.91 5.64
N TYR A 162 4.08 -12.81 6.59
CA TYR A 162 3.22 -12.56 7.76
C TYR A 162 3.98 -11.83 8.89
N GLY A 163 5.25 -11.48 8.66
CA GLY A 163 6.12 -10.81 9.61
C GLY A 163 6.80 -11.80 10.57
N THR A 164 7.61 -11.23 11.46
CA THR A 164 8.26 -11.96 12.55
C THR A 164 7.46 -11.81 13.83
N GLU A 165 7.56 -12.80 14.71
CA GLU A 165 6.97 -12.75 16.04
C GLU A 165 7.56 -11.58 16.83
N ALA A 166 6.68 -10.69 17.26
CA ALA A 166 7.06 -9.46 17.94
C ALA A 166 5.91 -8.96 18.80
N PHE A 167 6.27 -8.24 19.86
CA PHE A 167 5.34 -7.52 20.71
C PHE A 167 5.63 -6.02 20.62
N ARG A 168 4.58 -5.23 20.47
CA ARG A 168 4.62 -3.77 20.44
C ARG A 168 3.61 -3.22 21.45
N MET A 169 4.05 -2.23 22.21
CA MET A 169 3.20 -1.42 23.06
C MET A 169 3.37 0.05 22.65
N ASN A 170 2.27 0.70 22.30
CA ASN A 170 2.20 2.16 22.28
C ASN A 170 1.48 2.62 23.53
N TYR A 171 1.88 3.76 24.09
CA TYR A 171 1.19 4.35 25.22
C TYR A 171 1.08 5.85 25.03
N ASN A 172 0.00 6.43 25.55
CA ASN A 172 -0.18 7.87 25.61
C ASN A 172 -0.73 8.22 26.99
N ALA A 173 -0.10 9.21 27.64
CA ALA A 173 -0.51 9.69 28.95
C ALA A 173 -0.55 11.21 28.94
N ASN A 174 -1.68 11.77 29.31
CA ASN A 174 -1.90 13.21 29.38
C ASN A 174 -2.48 13.55 30.76
N ALA A 175 -1.95 14.61 31.38
CA ALA A 175 -2.52 15.18 32.59
C ALA A 175 -2.78 16.67 32.35
N ASN A 176 -3.93 17.15 32.82
CA ASN A 176 -4.31 18.55 32.78
C ASN A 176 -4.71 19.00 34.17
N SER A 177 -4.18 20.13 34.61
CA SER A 177 -4.53 20.75 35.89
C SER A 177 -4.90 22.21 35.61
N GLY A 178 -6.16 22.54 35.82
CA GLY A 178 -6.72 23.89 35.71
C GLY A 178 -7.12 24.44 37.07
N ARG A 179 -7.53 25.72 37.11
CA ARG A 179 -7.89 26.42 38.36
C ARG A 179 -9.01 25.73 39.17
N TYR A 180 -9.88 24.96 38.52
CA TYR A 180 -11.05 24.33 39.13
C TYR A 180 -11.19 22.83 38.82
N ASN A 181 -10.27 22.22 38.05
CA ASN A 181 -10.37 20.82 37.66
C ASN A 181 -9.00 20.23 37.28
N THR A 182 -8.68 19.08 37.85
CA THR A 182 -7.56 18.22 37.47
C THR A 182 -8.12 16.97 36.80
N SER A 183 -7.53 16.58 35.67
CA SER A 183 -7.89 15.36 34.95
C SER A 183 -6.64 14.68 34.41
N ALA A 184 -6.62 13.36 34.40
CA ALA A 184 -5.59 12.59 33.72
C ALA A 184 -6.23 11.51 32.86
N PHE A 185 -5.56 11.20 31.76
CA PHE A 185 -5.95 10.17 30.81
C PHE A 185 -4.71 9.38 30.42
N GLY A 186 -4.82 8.06 30.43
CA GLY A 186 -3.82 7.12 29.94
C GLY A 186 -4.47 6.18 28.93
N SER A 187 -3.71 5.80 27.92
CA SER A 187 -4.07 4.75 26.97
C SER A 187 -2.87 3.88 26.65
N ALA A 188 -3.13 2.61 26.38
CA ALA A 188 -2.13 1.65 25.95
C ALA A 188 -2.70 0.79 24.83
N ASP A 189 -1.97 0.71 23.72
CA ASP A 189 -2.26 -0.16 22.59
C ASP A 189 -1.21 -1.26 22.51
N LEU A 190 -1.65 -2.50 22.67
CA LEU A 190 -0.82 -3.69 22.64
C LEU A 190 -1.07 -4.43 21.34
N LYS A 191 0.01 -4.80 20.65
CA LYS A 191 -0.05 -5.67 19.46
C LYS A 191 1.01 -6.75 19.55
N ALA A 192 0.60 -8.00 19.32
CA ALA A 192 1.48 -9.15 19.25
C ALA A 192 1.27 -9.91 17.95
N ASN A 193 2.35 -10.20 17.24
CA ASN A 193 2.33 -11.11 16.09
C ASN A 193 2.84 -12.47 16.56
N ILE A 194 2.05 -13.53 16.35
CA ILE A 194 2.44 -14.91 16.68
C ILE A 194 2.01 -15.81 15.51
N GLY A 195 2.98 -16.38 14.79
CA GLY A 195 2.73 -17.06 13.52
C GLY A 195 1.97 -16.18 12.52
N ARG A 196 0.73 -16.56 12.17
CA ARG A 196 -0.15 -15.81 11.24
C ARG A 196 -1.24 -15.00 11.93
N TRP A 197 -1.20 -14.93 13.26
CA TRP A 197 -2.18 -14.21 14.07
C TRP A 197 -1.59 -12.89 14.56
N VAL A 198 -2.43 -11.85 14.52
CA VAL A 198 -2.14 -10.55 15.11
C VAL A 198 -3.14 -10.33 16.24
N VAL A 199 -2.66 -10.36 17.47
CA VAL A 199 -3.46 -10.03 18.65
C VAL A 199 -3.35 -8.55 18.90
N SER A 200 -4.48 -7.85 18.96
CA SER A 200 -4.58 -6.43 19.28
C SER A 200 -5.43 -6.24 20.53
N SER A 201 -4.96 -5.37 21.42
CA SER A 201 -5.73 -4.94 22.58
C SER A 201 -5.49 -3.46 22.84
N SER A 202 -6.52 -2.76 23.30
CA SER A 202 -6.40 -1.37 23.73
C SER A 202 -7.09 -1.18 25.07
N ALA A 203 -6.45 -0.40 25.93
CA ALA A 203 -6.96 -0.07 27.26
C ALA A 203 -6.83 1.42 27.49
N THR A 204 -7.81 1.99 28.19
CA THR A 204 -7.84 3.39 28.59
C THR A 204 -8.11 3.51 30.07
N ALA A 205 -7.53 4.52 30.70
CA ALA A 205 -7.82 4.90 32.07
C ALA A 205 -7.97 6.42 32.14
N SER A 206 -8.99 6.91 32.84
CA SER A 206 -9.23 8.33 33.09
C SER A 206 -9.52 8.56 34.57
N THR A 207 -9.14 9.74 35.05
CA THR A 207 -9.45 10.23 36.40
C THR A 207 -9.69 11.73 36.35
N GLY A 208 -10.56 12.25 37.22
CA GLY A 208 -10.74 13.69 37.38
C GLY A 208 -11.43 14.07 38.69
N ASP A 209 -11.31 15.35 39.08
CA ASP A 209 -11.79 15.89 40.36
C ASP A 209 -13.32 15.79 40.56
N GLY A 210 -14.07 15.43 39.51
CA GLY A 210 -15.52 15.15 39.54
C GLY A 210 -15.90 13.71 39.94
N GLY A 211 -14.94 12.81 40.19
CA GLY A 211 -15.19 11.50 40.80
C GLY A 211 -15.32 10.29 39.86
N SER A 212 -15.16 10.41 38.55
CA SER A 212 -15.14 9.27 37.63
C SER A 212 -13.70 8.80 37.36
N ASN A 213 -13.25 7.84 38.18
CA ASN A 213 -12.10 7.01 37.83
C ASN A 213 -12.62 5.84 37.00
N GLU A 214 -12.26 5.80 35.72
CA GLU A 214 -12.69 4.74 34.81
C GLU A 214 -11.46 4.07 34.21
N ALA A 215 -11.50 2.74 34.15
CA ALA A 215 -10.48 1.94 33.49
C ALA A 215 -11.19 0.85 32.69
N THR A 216 -10.93 0.82 31.38
CA THR A 216 -11.66 -0.04 30.45
C THR A 216 -10.70 -0.71 29.49
N ILE A 217 -10.90 -2.01 29.26
CA ILE A 217 -10.30 -2.72 28.13
C ILE A 217 -11.25 -2.55 26.95
N ASN A 218 -10.87 -1.69 26.02
CA ASN A 218 -11.70 -1.30 24.88
C ASN A 218 -11.76 -2.40 23.82
N MET A 219 -10.65 -3.12 23.63
CA MET A 219 -10.52 -4.15 22.62
C MET A 219 -9.63 -5.29 23.11
N PHE A 220 -9.97 -6.51 22.70
CA PHE A 220 -9.10 -7.69 22.80
C PHE A 220 -9.50 -8.66 21.68
N THR A 221 -8.75 -8.62 20.58
CA THR A 221 -9.11 -9.30 19.33
C THR A 221 -7.89 -9.97 18.72
N ALA A 222 -8.03 -11.21 18.28
CA ALA A 222 -7.05 -11.88 17.43
C ALA A 222 -7.54 -11.86 15.99
N THR A 223 -6.71 -11.37 15.07
CA THR A 223 -7.03 -11.33 13.64
C THR A 223 -6.08 -12.19 12.83
N ARG A 224 -6.59 -12.76 11.73
CA ARG A 224 -5.82 -13.56 10.79
C ARG A 224 -6.37 -13.38 9.37
N ALA A 225 -5.46 -13.12 8.44
CA ALA A 225 -5.82 -13.07 7.04
C ALA A 225 -6.01 -14.47 6.44
N ILE A 226 -7.15 -14.68 5.79
CA ILE A 226 -7.55 -15.88 5.06
C ILE A 226 -7.41 -15.62 3.55
N ARG A 227 -6.24 -16.00 3.03
CA ARG A 227 -5.82 -15.71 1.65
C ARG A 227 -6.78 -16.23 0.59
N SER A 228 -7.29 -17.46 0.73
CA SER A 228 -8.20 -18.09 -0.23
C SER A 228 -9.51 -17.32 -0.43
N LEU A 229 -9.91 -16.54 0.58
CA LEU A 229 -11.12 -15.72 0.56
C LEU A 229 -10.82 -14.23 0.45
N SER A 230 -9.54 -13.83 0.42
CA SER A 230 -9.06 -12.46 0.61
C SER A 230 -9.83 -11.75 1.74
N ALA A 231 -9.92 -12.40 2.89
CA ALA A 231 -10.74 -11.98 4.01
C ALA A 231 -9.94 -11.94 5.31
N ASP A 232 -10.35 -11.10 6.25
CA ASP A 232 -9.84 -11.10 7.62
C ASP A 232 -10.81 -11.85 8.53
N LEU A 233 -10.28 -12.84 9.25
CA LEU A 233 -10.96 -13.49 10.35
C LEU A 233 -10.58 -12.78 11.65
N ALA A 234 -11.56 -12.32 12.41
CA ALA A 234 -11.38 -11.75 13.74
C ALA A 234 -12.11 -12.59 14.80
N VAL A 235 -11.49 -12.77 15.96
CA VAL A 235 -12.04 -13.52 17.10
C VAL A 235 -11.76 -12.76 18.39
N GLY A 236 -12.75 -12.66 19.27
CA GLY A 236 -12.64 -11.97 20.56
C GLY A 236 -13.66 -10.85 20.69
N LYS A 237 -13.28 -9.73 21.30
CA LYS A 237 -14.11 -8.52 21.33
C LYS A 237 -14.10 -7.88 19.94
N THR A 238 -15.18 -8.04 19.19
CA THR A 238 -15.40 -7.56 17.82
C THR A 238 -16.61 -6.63 17.76
N SER A 239 -16.98 -6.17 16.57
CA SER A 239 -18.25 -5.49 16.33
C SER A 239 -19.07 -6.29 15.32
N THR A 240 -20.35 -6.47 15.62
CA THR A 240 -21.32 -7.15 14.75
C THR A 240 -22.36 -6.13 14.32
N GLY A 241 -22.62 -6.01 13.02
CA GLY A 241 -23.58 -5.04 12.49
C GLY A 241 -23.47 -4.80 10.99
N ASP A 242 -24.14 -3.75 10.53
CA ASP A 242 -24.13 -3.27 9.15
C ASP A 242 -24.00 -1.74 9.13
N SER A 243 -23.42 -1.19 8.07
CA SER A 243 -23.11 0.24 8.00
C SER A 243 -24.34 1.15 7.95
N LEU A 244 -25.50 0.63 7.53
CA LEU A 244 -26.77 1.37 7.55
C LEU A 244 -27.60 1.11 8.81
N LEU A 245 -27.53 -0.11 9.34
CA LEU A 245 -28.34 -0.58 10.48
C LEU A 245 -27.70 -0.30 11.86
N GLY A 246 -26.44 0.12 11.87
CA GLY A 246 -25.66 0.26 13.09
C GLY A 246 -24.96 -1.05 13.48
N SER A 247 -24.17 -0.97 14.54
CA SER A 247 -23.39 -2.10 15.05
C SER A 247 -23.35 -2.10 16.57
N THR A 248 -23.11 -3.26 17.15
CA THR A 248 -22.92 -3.44 18.59
C THR A 248 -21.59 -4.12 18.85
N GLY A 249 -20.97 -3.79 19.99
CA GLY A 249 -19.82 -4.52 20.50
C GLY A 249 -20.24 -5.95 20.82
N THR A 250 -19.42 -6.92 20.46
CA THR A 250 -19.74 -8.35 20.68
C THR A 250 -18.49 -9.12 21.05
N TYR A 251 -18.62 -10.10 21.94
CA TYR A 251 -17.66 -11.19 22.07
C TYR A 251 -18.03 -12.28 21.07
N GLY A 252 -17.23 -12.45 20.02
CA GLY A 252 -17.62 -13.28 18.90
C GLY A 252 -16.54 -13.48 17.83
N VAL A 253 -17.03 -13.78 16.63
CA VAL A 253 -16.23 -14.03 15.44
C VAL A 253 -16.76 -13.19 14.28
N SER A 254 -15.87 -12.67 13.45
CA SER A 254 -16.23 -12.05 12.19
C SER A 254 -15.29 -12.45 11.07
N LEU A 255 -15.84 -12.55 9.86
CA LEU A 255 -15.12 -12.83 8.64
C LEU A 255 -15.55 -11.80 7.59
N SER A 256 -14.64 -10.92 7.20
CA SER A 256 -14.94 -9.85 6.25
C SER A 256 -13.93 -9.80 5.12
N ARG A 257 -14.41 -9.55 3.90
CA ARG A 257 -13.55 -9.39 2.72
C ARG A 257 -12.66 -8.15 2.89
N ASN A 258 -11.36 -8.33 2.75
CA ASN A 258 -10.41 -7.22 2.74
C ASN A 258 -9.91 -6.97 1.31
N ASN A 259 -10.49 -5.96 0.66
CA ASN A 259 -10.13 -5.59 -0.70
C ASN A 259 -8.76 -4.88 -0.81
N SER A 260 -8.16 -4.46 0.31
CA SER A 260 -6.79 -3.95 0.36
C SER A 260 -5.74 -5.05 0.20
N MET A 261 -6.14 -6.33 0.31
CA MET A 261 -5.29 -7.47 -0.04
C MET A 261 -5.01 -7.56 -1.56
N LYS A 262 -5.72 -6.78 -2.38
CA LYS A 262 -5.41 -6.61 -3.80
C LYS A 262 -4.49 -5.39 -4.02
N PRO A 263 -3.44 -5.51 -4.86
CA PRO A 263 -2.56 -4.38 -5.16
C PRO A 263 -3.33 -3.16 -5.71
N GLY A 264 -3.06 -1.98 -5.16
CA GLY A 264 -3.58 -0.70 -5.67
C GLY A 264 -4.85 -0.17 -4.98
N ASN A 265 -5.36 -0.84 -3.95
CA ASN A 265 -6.51 -0.35 -3.17
C ASN A 265 -6.04 0.13 -1.79
N LEU A 266 -5.77 1.43 -1.67
CA LEU A 266 -5.46 2.08 -0.39
C LEU A 266 -6.81 2.43 0.26
N GLY A 267 -7.15 1.77 1.36
CA GLY A 267 -8.36 2.07 2.13
C GLY A 267 -8.42 3.56 2.55
N TYR A 268 -9.63 4.03 2.84
CA TYR A 268 -9.86 5.41 3.27
C TYR A 268 -9.46 5.60 4.75
N THR A 269 -8.52 6.49 5.02
CA THR A 269 -8.20 6.98 6.38
C THR A 269 -8.87 8.34 6.57
N PRO A 270 -9.86 8.47 7.47
CA PRO A 270 -10.51 9.76 7.72
C PRO A 270 -9.58 10.74 8.42
N VAL A 271 -9.83 12.03 8.18
CA VAL A 271 -9.19 13.15 8.88
C VAL A 271 -10.28 13.93 9.58
N PHE A 272 -10.17 14.10 10.90
CA PHE A 272 -11.13 14.85 11.71
C PHE A 272 -10.59 16.26 11.91
N SER A 273 -11.22 17.26 11.31
CA SER A 273 -10.77 18.66 11.40
C SER A 273 -11.83 19.56 12.04
N GLY A 274 -11.37 20.57 12.77
CA GLY A 274 -12.21 21.52 13.48
C GLY A 274 -11.47 22.84 13.76
N ILE A 275 -12.13 23.74 14.47
CA ILE A 275 -11.55 25.01 14.93
C ILE A 275 -11.77 25.11 16.44
N ALA A 276 -10.70 25.35 17.19
CA ALA A 276 -10.73 25.58 18.62
C ALA A 276 -10.66 27.09 18.92
N ASN A 277 -11.64 27.63 19.66
CA ASN A 277 -11.69 29.04 20.05
C ASN A 277 -10.89 29.30 21.35
N GLY A 278 -9.63 28.86 21.38
CA GLY A 278 -8.78 28.84 22.59
C GLY A 278 -8.14 27.46 22.82
N PRO A 279 -7.21 27.32 23.79
CA PRO A 279 -6.70 26.01 24.20
C PRO A 279 -7.87 25.10 24.60
N SER A 280 -8.08 24.01 23.87
CA SER A 280 -9.27 23.18 24.02
C SER A 280 -8.89 21.70 24.05
N ARG A 281 -9.63 20.90 24.82
CA ARG A 281 -9.55 19.44 24.78
C ARG A 281 -10.45 18.94 23.66
N VAL A 282 -9.89 18.17 22.73
CA VAL A 282 -10.64 17.50 21.66
C VAL A 282 -10.75 16.03 22.01
N THR A 283 -11.99 15.55 22.14
CA THR A 283 -12.32 14.15 22.39
C THR A 283 -13.11 13.60 21.19
N LEU A 284 -12.65 12.49 20.61
CA LEU A 284 -13.37 11.75 19.58
C LEU A 284 -13.98 10.51 20.21
N THR A 285 -15.27 10.30 19.98
CA THR A 285 -16.02 9.15 20.48
C THR A 285 -16.74 8.43 19.35
N GLN A 286 -16.84 7.11 19.42
CA GLN A 286 -17.59 6.27 18.49
C GLN A 286 -18.32 5.19 19.27
N ASN A 287 -19.64 5.10 19.11
CA ASN A 287 -20.51 4.17 19.84
C ASN A 287 -20.22 4.18 21.36
N GLY A 288 -20.14 5.37 21.96
CA GLY A 288 -19.85 5.56 23.39
C GLY A 288 -18.39 5.36 23.81
N ARG A 289 -17.51 4.84 22.95
CA ARG A 289 -16.09 4.61 23.26
C ARG A 289 -15.23 5.83 22.88
N THR A 290 -14.37 6.29 23.78
CA THR A 290 -13.38 7.34 23.46
C THR A 290 -12.27 6.77 22.57
N LEU A 291 -12.18 7.27 21.34
CA LEU A 291 -11.15 6.91 20.35
C LEU A 291 -9.86 7.70 20.53
N TYR A 292 -10.00 8.97 20.91
CA TYR A 292 -8.90 9.92 21.04
C TYR A 292 -9.29 11.01 22.03
N SER A 293 -8.36 11.45 22.88
CA SER A 293 -8.51 12.70 23.63
C SER A 293 -7.16 13.41 23.74
N GLY A 294 -7.10 14.66 23.29
CA GLY A 294 -5.87 15.46 23.29
C GLY A 294 -6.12 16.95 23.35
N MET A 295 -5.13 17.71 23.82
CA MET A 295 -5.19 19.18 23.84
C MET A 295 -4.81 19.75 22.47
N MET A 296 -5.60 20.68 21.98
CA MET A 296 -5.33 21.44 20.76
C MET A 296 -5.02 22.89 21.11
N PRO A 297 -4.06 23.51 20.41
CA PRO A 297 -3.86 24.95 20.48
C PRO A 297 -5.06 25.70 19.87
N SER A 298 -5.16 26.99 20.18
CA SER A 298 -6.17 27.85 19.58
C SER A 298 -6.01 27.93 18.06
N GLY A 299 -7.10 27.80 17.32
CA GLY A 299 -7.13 27.81 15.86
C GLY A 299 -7.58 26.49 15.21
N PRO A 300 -7.45 26.38 13.88
CA PRO A 300 -7.77 25.17 13.15
C PRO A 300 -6.86 24.00 13.53
N PHE A 301 -7.44 22.82 13.66
CA PHE A 301 -6.70 21.59 13.95
C PHE A 301 -7.21 20.43 13.08
N SER A 302 -6.38 19.40 12.95
CA SER A 302 -6.75 18.13 12.32
C SER A 302 -6.14 16.97 13.10
N VAL A 303 -6.97 15.95 13.38
CA VAL A 303 -6.56 14.68 13.96
C VAL A 303 -6.57 13.61 12.86
N THR A 304 -5.41 13.04 12.58
CA THR A 304 -5.22 11.95 11.62
C THR A 304 -4.96 10.63 12.35
N ASP A 305 -5.02 9.50 11.63
CA ASP A 305 -4.60 8.18 12.12
C ASP A 305 -5.33 7.68 13.37
N VAL A 306 -6.55 8.16 13.59
CA VAL A 306 -7.42 7.70 14.67
C VAL A 306 -7.92 6.29 14.30
N PRO A 307 -7.62 5.26 15.09
CA PRO A 307 -8.10 3.91 14.81
C PRO A 307 -9.62 3.86 14.99
N LEU A 308 -10.34 3.56 13.91
CA LEU A 308 -11.77 3.29 13.96
C LEU A 308 -12.00 1.82 14.30
N TYR A 309 -12.85 1.54 15.29
CA TYR A 309 -13.08 0.18 15.79
C TYR A 309 -14.36 -0.44 15.23
N SER A 310 -15.27 0.36 14.68
CA SER A 310 -16.56 -0.09 14.14
C SER A 310 -17.04 0.79 13.00
N SER A 311 -18.09 0.34 12.30
CA SER A 311 -18.91 1.21 11.44
C SER A 311 -19.86 2.03 12.31
N GLY A 312 -19.87 3.34 12.13
CA GLY A 312 -20.70 4.26 12.91
C GLY A 312 -20.11 5.66 12.92
N ASP A 313 -20.95 6.66 13.21
CA ASP A 313 -20.53 8.06 13.22
C ASP A 313 -19.50 8.32 14.33
N VAL A 314 -18.55 9.22 14.06
CA VAL A 314 -17.62 9.70 15.09
C VAL A 314 -18.08 11.06 15.57
N THR A 315 -18.32 11.17 16.86
CA THR A 315 -18.69 12.42 17.53
C THR A 315 -17.44 13.06 18.09
N MET A 316 -17.11 14.25 17.59
CA MET A 316 -16.06 15.10 18.12
C MET A 316 -16.65 16.10 19.10
N THR A 317 -16.13 16.10 20.32
CA THR A 317 -16.45 17.11 21.34
C THR A 317 -15.21 17.95 21.60
N VAL A 318 -15.32 19.26 21.40
CA VAL A 318 -14.28 20.25 21.67
C VAL A 318 -14.69 21.00 22.95
N THR A 319 -13.98 20.75 24.04
CA THR A 319 -14.22 21.38 25.35
C THR A 319 -13.18 22.48 25.58
N GLY A 320 -13.63 23.73 25.63
CA GLY A 320 -12.79 24.90 25.90
C GLY A 320 -12.28 24.95 27.34
N ASP A 321 -11.30 25.81 27.59
CA ASP A 321 -10.80 26.12 28.95
C ASP A 321 -11.85 26.82 29.83
N ASP A 322 -12.83 27.49 29.20
CA ASP A 322 -14.03 28.05 29.82
C ASP A 322 -15.12 27.01 30.14
N GLY A 323 -14.89 25.73 29.79
CA GLY A 323 -15.81 24.62 30.00
C GLY A 323 -16.95 24.54 28.99
N ARG A 324 -16.98 25.39 27.96
CA ARG A 324 -17.97 25.27 26.89
C ARG A 324 -17.64 24.11 25.97
N GLU A 325 -18.66 23.34 25.59
CA GLU A 325 -18.53 22.21 24.69
C GLU A 325 -19.12 22.53 23.32
N GLN A 326 -18.38 22.20 22.27
CA GLN A 326 -18.85 22.19 20.90
C GLN A 326 -18.82 20.76 20.36
N THR A 327 -19.97 20.25 19.95
CA THR A 327 -20.08 18.90 19.41
C THR A 327 -20.25 18.94 17.90
N GLN A 328 -19.48 18.11 17.19
CA GLN A 328 -19.57 17.92 15.75
C GLN A 328 -19.61 16.43 15.44
N VAL A 329 -20.66 16.00 14.74
CA VAL A 329 -20.80 14.62 14.29
C VAL A 329 -20.20 14.49 12.90
N PHE A 330 -19.23 13.60 12.76
CA PHE A 330 -18.68 13.19 11.47
C PHE A 330 -19.40 11.92 11.05
N PRO A 331 -20.32 12.01 10.07
CA PRO A 331 -20.98 10.82 9.57
C PRO A 331 -19.97 9.98 8.80
N LEU A 332 -19.41 8.97 9.46
CA LEU A 332 -18.54 7.98 8.84
C LEU A 332 -19.40 6.92 8.17
N SER A 333 -20.25 7.38 7.24
CA SER A 333 -20.64 6.53 6.13
C SER A 333 -19.41 6.49 5.24
N VAL A 334 -18.53 5.52 5.47
CA VAL A 334 -17.53 5.13 4.47
C VAL A 334 -18.38 4.91 3.23
N MET A 335 -18.34 5.84 2.27
CA MET A 335 -18.92 5.57 0.97
C MET A 335 -18.06 4.44 0.44
N ALA A 336 -18.50 3.21 0.72
CA ALA A 336 -17.98 2.04 0.10
C ALA A 336 -18.19 2.33 -1.39
N GLY A 337 -17.07 2.55 -2.07
CA GLY A 337 -17.07 3.05 -3.43
C GLY A 337 -17.83 2.10 -4.35
N GLN A 338 -17.98 2.52 -5.60
CA GLN A 338 -18.36 1.59 -6.64
C GLN A 338 -17.32 0.46 -6.71
N LEU A 339 -17.77 -0.78 -6.56
CA LEU A 339 -16.94 -1.96 -6.80
C LEU A 339 -16.68 -2.07 -8.30
N SER A 340 -15.46 -2.44 -8.69
CA SER A 340 -15.18 -2.73 -10.09
C SER A 340 -15.97 -3.96 -10.56
N PRO A 341 -16.25 -4.10 -11.87
CA PRO A 341 -16.95 -5.27 -12.40
C PRO A 341 -16.29 -6.58 -11.98
N GLY A 342 -17.08 -7.50 -11.42
CA GLY A 342 -16.62 -8.80 -10.92
C GLY A 342 -15.99 -8.77 -9.51
N GLN A 343 -15.83 -7.59 -8.90
CA GLN A 343 -15.46 -7.50 -7.49
C GLN A 343 -16.67 -7.70 -6.60
N HIS A 344 -16.43 -8.26 -5.42
CA HIS A 344 -17.44 -8.44 -4.39
C HIS A 344 -16.85 -8.11 -3.03
N GLU A 345 -17.73 -7.77 -2.11
CA GLU A 345 -17.44 -7.60 -0.70
C GLU A 345 -18.45 -8.41 0.10
N PHE A 346 -18.02 -8.91 1.25
CA PHE A 346 -18.90 -9.60 2.16
C PHE A 346 -18.42 -9.40 3.60
N SER A 347 -19.34 -9.46 4.54
CA SER A 347 -19.05 -9.52 5.97
C SER A 347 -20.03 -10.48 6.62
N VAL A 348 -19.54 -11.37 7.47
CA VAL A 348 -20.36 -12.23 8.32
C VAL A 348 -19.81 -12.15 9.73
N ALA A 349 -20.67 -11.85 10.70
CA ALA A 349 -20.28 -11.72 12.09
C ALA A 349 -21.34 -12.33 13.00
N ALA A 350 -20.89 -12.93 14.08
CA ALA A 350 -21.76 -13.50 15.09
C ALA A 350 -21.10 -13.40 16.47
N GLY A 351 -21.88 -13.06 17.49
CA GLY A 351 -21.37 -12.95 18.85
C GLY A 351 -22.46 -12.66 19.86
N ILE A 352 -22.04 -12.53 21.11
CA ILE A 352 -22.89 -12.09 22.22
C ILE A 352 -22.54 -10.62 22.46
N PRO A 353 -23.51 -9.70 22.60
CA PRO A 353 -23.28 -8.30 22.95
C PRO A 353 -22.30 -8.16 24.13
N ASP A 354 -21.41 -7.17 24.05
CA ASP A 354 -20.49 -6.87 25.14
C ASP A 354 -21.20 -6.12 26.28
N ASP A 355 -20.48 -5.90 27.38
CA ASP A 355 -21.03 -5.29 28.59
C ASP A 355 -21.48 -3.83 28.40
N ASP A 356 -21.15 -3.23 27.25
CA ASP A 356 -21.51 -1.87 26.86
C ASP A 356 -22.86 -1.82 26.09
N SER A 357 -23.55 -2.96 25.91
CA SER A 357 -24.80 -3.09 25.14
C SER A 357 -25.95 -3.68 25.94
N ASP A 358 -27.15 -3.09 25.81
CA ASP A 358 -28.39 -3.57 26.44
C ASP A 358 -29.08 -4.71 25.66
N LEU A 359 -28.51 -5.13 24.53
CA LEU A 359 -29.04 -6.25 23.74
C LEU A 359 -28.83 -7.57 24.48
N GLU A 360 -29.92 -8.32 24.69
CA GLU A 360 -29.85 -9.67 25.21
C GLU A 360 -29.75 -10.72 24.07
N GLY A 361 -29.14 -11.86 24.35
CA GLY A 361 -29.03 -12.98 23.41
C GLY A 361 -27.96 -12.80 22.33
N GLY A 362 -27.92 -13.72 21.36
CA GLY A 362 -26.94 -13.69 20.28
C GLY A 362 -27.28 -12.66 19.20
N VAL A 363 -26.27 -12.06 18.59
CA VAL A 363 -26.40 -11.20 17.41
C VAL A 363 -25.71 -11.87 16.23
N PHE A 364 -26.36 -11.84 15.08
CA PHE A 364 -25.81 -12.28 13.80
C PHE A 364 -25.96 -11.17 12.77
N ALA A 365 -24.92 -10.90 12.01
CA ALA A 365 -24.93 -9.95 10.90
C ALA A 365 -24.31 -10.58 9.65
N ALA A 366 -24.92 -10.31 8.51
CA ALA A 366 -24.35 -10.69 7.22
C ALA A 366 -24.62 -9.61 6.18
N SER A 367 -23.62 -9.29 5.36
CA SER A 367 -23.75 -8.38 4.24
C SER A 367 -22.96 -8.87 3.03
N TYR A 368 -23.45 -8.49 1.86
CA TYR A 368 -22.86 -8.84 0.58
C TYR A 368 -23.04 -7.70 -0.43
N GLY A 369 -22.00 -7.43 -1.20
CA GLY A 369 -22.01 -6.47 -2.29
C GLY A 369 -21.31 -7.01 -3.53
N TYR A 370 -21.80 -6.62 -4.71
CA TYR A 370 -21.26 -7.07 -5.99
C TYR A 370 -21.19 -5.93 -7.00
N GLY A 371 -20.04 -5.81 -7.66
CA GLY A 371 -19.76 -4.85 -8.73
C GLY A 371 -20.13 -5.40 -10.11
N LEU A 372 -21.04 -4.71 -10.77
CA LEU A 372 -21.39 -4.83 -12.18
C LEU A 372 -20.74 -3.69 -12.97
N ASP A 373 -20.88 -3.70 -14.29
CA ASP A 373 -20.44 -2.57 -15.11
C ASP A 373 -21.28 -1.33 -14.84
N GLY A 374 -20.63 -0.26 -14.37
CA GLY A 374 -21.31 0.99 -14.02
C GLY A 374 -22.21 0.95 -12.77
N LEU A 375 -22.39 -0.20 -12.11
CA LEU A 375 -23.33 -0.38 -10.99
C LEU A 375 -22.72 -1.27 -9.90
N THR A 376 -22.98 -0.96 -8.64
CA THR A 376 -22.74 -1.87 -7.50
C THR A 376 -24.04 -2.07 -6.77
N LEU A 377 -24.35 -3.30 -6.40
CA LEU A 377 -25.50 -3.64 -5.56
C LEU A 377 -25.01 -4.15 -4.21
N ARG A 378 -25.70 -3.78 -3.15
CA ARG A 378 -25.41 -4.18 -1.76
C ARG A 378 -26.68 -4.62 -1.06
N THR A 379 -26.53 -5.55 -0.15
CA THR A 379 -27.56 -5.91 0.80
C THR A 379 -26.94 -6.41 2.10
N GLY A 380 -27.64 -6.21 3.20
CA GLY A 380 -27.22 -6.64 4.51
C GLY A 380 -28.40 -6.95 5.40
N GLY A 381 -28.12 -7.63 6.50
CA GLY A 381 -29.10 -7.92 7.52
C GLY A 381 -28.43 -8.16 8.85
N VAL A 382 -29.12 -7.77 9.91
CA VAL A 382 -28.70 -7.98 11.28
C VAL A 382 -29.89 -8.56 12.05
N PHE A 383 -29.63 -9.58 12.85
CA PHE A 383 -30.63 -10.36 13.55
C PHE A 383 -30.22 -10.57 15.01
N ASN A 384 -31.15 -10.26 15.89
CA ASN A 384 -31.18 -10.56 17.31
C ASN A 384 -32.64 -10.91 17.69
N GLN A 385 -32.84 -11.48 18.88
CA GLN A 385 -34.16 -11.83 19.40
C GLN A 385 -35.13 -10.62 19.48
N ASP A 386 -34.61 -9.46 19.87
CA ASP A 386 -35.39 -8.25 20.15
C ASP A 386 -35.14 -7.14 19.11
N TRP A 387 -34.17 -7.32 18.22
CA TRP A 387 -33.84 -6.36 17.17
C TRP A 387 -33.55 -7.05 15.84
N GLN A 388 -34.19 -6.63 14.75
CA GLN A 388 -33.96 -7.18 13.41
C GLN A 388 -33.97 -6.08 12.36
N GLY A 389 -33.07 -6.17 11.38
CA GLY A 389 -32.97 -5.17 10.33
C GLY A 389 -32.44 -5.72 9.02
N ALA A 390 -32.83 -5.09 7.94
CA ALA A 390 -32.37 -5.38 6.58
C ALA A 390 -31.99 -4.09 5.87
N SER A 391 -30.92 -4.14 5.10
CA SER A 391 -30.44 -3.02 4.27
C SER A 391 -30.24 -3.46 2.82
N ALA A 392 -30.42 -2.51 1.92
CA ALA A 392 -30.16 -2.66 0.49
C ALA A 392 -29.65 -1.33 -0.07
N GLY A 393 -28.71 -1.40 -1.00
CA GLY A 393 -28.11 -0.19 -1.57
C GLY A 393 -27.61 -0.40 -2.98
N ALA A 394 -27.49 0.69 -3.71
CA ALA A 394 -26.96 0.71 -5.06
C ALA A 394 -26.03 1.91 -5.24
N VAL A 395 -24.91 1.70 -5.95
CA VAL A 395 -23.99 2.76 -6.37
C VAL A 395 -23.86 2.74 -7.88
N LEU A 396 -24.21 3.85 -8.52
CA LEU A 396 -24.11 4.06 -9.96
C LEU A 396 -22.92 4.95 -10.29
N GLY A 397 -22.04 4.45 -11.14
CA GLY A 397 -20.99 5.23 -11.77
C GLY A 397 -21.54 5.99 -12.97
N LEU A 398 -21.59 7.32 -12.89
CA LEU A 398 -22.09 8.21 -13.95
C LEU A 398 -20.96 8.77 -14.82
N GLY A 399 -19.78 8.16 -14.78
CA GLY A 399 -18.59 8.58 -15.52
C GLY A 399 -18.19 10.01 -15.18
N TYR A 400 -18.26 10.92 -16.16
CA TYR A 400 -17.89 12.34 -15.99
C TYR A 400 -18.72 13.07 -14.93
N LEU A 401 -19.94 12.60 -14.64
CA LEU A 401 -20.80 13.21 -13.62
C LEU A 401 -20.47 12.72 -12.20
N GLY A 402 -19.54 11.78 -12.04
CA GLY A 402 -19.16 11.22 -10.74
C GLY A 402 -19.92 9.94 -10.41
N ALA A 403 -20.25 9.72 -9.14
CA ALA A 403 -20.98 8.57 -8.66
C ALA A 403 -22.17 8.98 -7.79
N LEU A 404 -23.26 8.23 -7.89
CA LEU A 404 -24.49 8.39 -7.10
C LEU A 404 -24.73 7.10 -6.30
N SER A 405 -24.98 7.20 -5.00
CA SER A 405 -25.45 6.11 -4.16
C SER A 405 -26.85 6.36 -3.64
N ALA A 406 -27.60 5.28 -3.51
CA ALA A 406 -28.89 5.25 -2.86
C ALA A 406 -28.96 3.99 -2.00
N ASP A 407 -29.12 4.18 -0.70
CA ASP A 407 -29.10 3.12 0.29
C ASP A 407 -30.35 3.23 1.17
N GLY A 408 -30.95 2.10 1.52
CA GLY A 408 -32.16 2.00 2.29
C GLY A 408 -32.04 0.91 3.35
N ALA A 409 -32.63 1.15 4.52
CA ALA A 409 -32.70 0.21 5.61
C ALA A 409 -34.09 0.22 6.23
N TYR A 410 -34.48 -0.95 6.74
CA TYR A 410 -35.69 -1.15 7.52
C TYR A 410 -35.31 -1.94 8.77
N ALA A 411 -35.81 -1.52 9.92
CA ALA A 411 -35.53 -2.15 11.20
C ALA A 411 -36.82 -2.31 12.01
N THR A 412 -36.85 -3.35 12.83
CA THR A 412 -37.87 -3.57 13.85
C THR A 412 -37.18 -3.88 15.18
N ALA A 413 -37.60 -3.16 16.21
CA ALA A 413 -37.13 -3.31 17.58
C ALA A 413 -38.32 -3.70 18.46
N LYS A 414 -38.10 -4.57 19.44
CA LYS A 414 -39.08 -5.00 20.42
C LYS A 414 -38.68 -4.49 21.78
N TYR A 415 -39.56 -3.69 22.36
CA TYR A 415 -39.45 -3.18 23.71
C TYR A 415 -40.53 -3.80 24.59
N ARG A 416 -40.43 -3.55 25.90
CA ARG A 416 -41.41 -4.03 26.88
C ARG A 416 -42.80 -3.41 26.67
N ASP A 417 -42.87 -2.23 26.06
CA ASP A 417 -44.11 -1.47 25.81
C ASP A 417 -44.67 -1.63 24.38
N GLY A 418 -43.94 -2.30 23.47
CA GLY A 418 -44.40 -2.54 22.11
C GLY A 418 -43.26 -2.79 21.12
N SER A 419 -43.60 -2.98 19.85
CA SER A 419 -42.61 -3.04 18.77
C SER A 419 -42.60 -1.73 18.00
N ARG A 420 -41.41 -1.22 17.72
CA ARG A 420 -41.17 -0.06 16.86
C ARG A 420 -40.63 -0.55 15.54
N CYS A 421 -41.03 0.10 14.46
CA CYS A 421 -40.49 -0.20 13.15
C CYS A 421 -40.29 1.09 12.36
N GLY A 422 -39.21 1.14 11.60
CA GLY A 422 -38.89 2.33 10.85
C GLY A 422 -38.01 2.05 9.66
N ASN A 423 -37.79 3.10 8.88
CA ASN A 423 -36.93 3.06 7.71
C ASN A 423 -35.95 4.24 7.69
N LYS A 424 -34.80 4.00 7.09
CA LYS A 424 -33.74 4.98 6.88
C LYS A 424 -33.32 4.95 5.42
N VAL A 425 -33.23 6.12 4.81
CA VAL A 425 -32.80 6.29 3.42
C VAL A 425 -31.63 7.25 3.40
N LYS A 426 -30.60 6.90 2.63
CA LYS A 426 -29.43 7.73 2.36
C LYS A 426 -29.24 7.86 0.86
N LEU A 427 -29.05 9.09 0.41
CA LEU A 427 -28.67 9.41 -0.96
C LEU A 427 -27.34 10.17 -0.91
N ALA A 428 -26.38 9.82 -1.75
CA ALA A 428 -25.14 10.59 -1.83
C ALA A 428 -24.62 10.69 -3.25
N TRP A 429 -24.07 11.84 -3.59
CA TRP A 429 -23.41 12.10 -4.86
C TRP A 429 -21.98 12.55 -4.61
N SER A 430 -21.05 12.09 -5.43
CA SER A 430 -19.65 12.51 -5.35
C SER A 430 -19.05 12.67 -6.74
N LYS A 431 -18.18 13.68 -6.90
CA LYS A 431 -17.46 13.95 -8.15
C LYS A 431 -16.07 14.48 -7.87
N GLN A 432 -15.08 13.92 -8.56
CA GLN A 432 -13.72 14.46 -8.60
C GLN A 432 -13.53 15.25 -9.89
N VAL A 433 -13.18 16.54 -9.76
CA VAL A 433 -12.82 17.43 -10.87
C VAL A 433 -11.30 17.45 -10.97
N ALA A 434 -10.75 16.62 -11.87
CA ALA A 434 -9.31 16.45 -12.01
C ALA A 434 -8.56 17.73 -12.39
N LEU A 435 -9.18 18.61 -13.21
CA LEU A 435 -8.54 19.84 -13.72
C LEU A 435 -8.14 20.80 -12.59
N THR A 436 -8.96 20.90 -11.55
CA THR A 436 -8.75 21.78 -10.39
C THR A 436 -8.37 21.00 -9.13
N ASN A 437 -8.21 19.69 -9.26
CA ASN A 437 -8.05 18.74 -8.16
C ASN A 437 -9.10 18.91 -7.03
N THR A 438 -10.34 19.21 -7.39
CA THR A 438 -11.43 19.48 -6.45
C THR A 438 -12.34 18.26 -6.31
N GLY A 439 -12.59 17.81 -5.07
CA GLY A 439 -13.59 16.78 -4.77
C GLY A 439 -14.86 17.38 -4.21
N LEU A 440 -16.00 17.07 -4.81
CA LEU A 440 -17.32 17.46 -4.34
C LEU A 440 -18.07 16.24 -3.81
N ARG A 441 -18.72 16.37 -2.67
CA ARG A 441 -19.59 15.35 -2.08
C ARG A 441 -20.83 16.01 -1.51
N VAL A 442 -21.99 15.44 -1.81
CA VAL A 442 -23.28 15.84 -1.26
C VAL A 442 -23.94 14.58 -0.72
N SER A 443 -24.45 14.62 0.50
CA SER A 443 -25.18 13.51 1.10
C SER A 443 -26.45 14.03 1.76
N TRP A 444 -27.51 13.25 1.63
CA TRP A 444 -28.79 13.50 2.27
C TRP A 444 -29.26 12.20 2.92
N SER A 445 -29.78 12.29 4.14
CA SER A 445 -30.34 11.15 4.84
C SER A 445 -31.64 11.52 5.51
N HIS A 446 -32.58 10.59 5.53
CA HIS A 446 -33.83 10.70 6.24
C HIS A 446 -34.11 9.40 6.97
N GLN A 447 -34.56 9.50 8.22
CA GLN A 447 -34.98 8.39 9.04
C GLN A 447 -36.38 8.69 9.60
N SER A 448 -37.24 7.68 9.65
CA SER A 448 -38.54 7.81 10.32
C SER A 448 -38.36 8.00 11.83
N GLU A 449 -39.34 8.60 12.49
CA GLU A 449 -39.28 8.85 13.95
C GLU A 449 -39.11 7.56 14.76
N GLU A 450 -39.72 6.46 14.31
CA GLU A 450 -39.62 5.14 14.96
C GLU A 450 -38.46 4.28 14.45
N TYR A 451 -37.56 4.83 13.60
CA TYR A 451 -36.37 4.09 13.19
C TYR A 451 -35.29 4.20 14.27
N GLU A 452 -34.87 3.05 14.78
CA GLU A 452 -33.79 2.93 15.75
C GLU A 452 -32.66 2.06 15.17
N ASP A 453 -31.45 2.63 15.10
CA ASP A 453 -30.26 1.86 14.78
C ASP A 453 -29.99 0.86 15.91
N MET A 454 -29.34 -0.26 15.60
CA MET A 454 -29.03 -1.28 16.61
C MET A 454 -28.17 -0.74 17.76
N SER A 455 -27.31 0.24 17.46
CA SER A 455 -26.47 0.91 18.47
C SER A 455 -27.25 1.78 19.46
N SER A 456 -28.51 2.12 19.14
CA SER A 456 -29.39 2.92 20.01
C SER A 456 -30.43 2.09 20.76
N PHE A 457 -30.43 0.77 20.58
CA PHE A 457 -31.34 -0.11 21.31
C PHE A 457 -30.95 -0.18 22.79
N ASN A 458 -31.94 -0.01 23.67
CA ASN A 458 -31.78 0.07 25.13
C ASN A 458 -32.85 -0.70 25.91
#